data_AF-A0A4P6KTR4-F1
#
_entry.id   AF-A0A4P6KTR4-F1
#
_cell.length_a   1.000
_cell.length_b   1.000
_cell.length_c   1.000
_cell.angle_alpha   90.00
_cell.angle_beta   90.00
_cell.angle_gamma   90.00
#
_symmetry.space_group_name_H-M   'P 1'
#
loop_
_entity.id
_entity.type
_entity.pdbx_description
1 polymer ?
#
loop_
_entity_poly.entity_id
_entity_poly.type
_entity_poly.pdbx_seq_one_letter_code
_entity_poly.pdbx_strand_id
1 'polypeptide(L)' 'MLAFDRVDGLAWKQSDLGIDGVVLHRAGMGRIDGEGDQDPPGGWQPFSLQSDTGFTIGNDT' A
#
# COMPACT_ATOMS: atom_id res chain seq x y z
N MET A 1 -7.56 0.61 -0.30
CA MET A 1 -7.01 -0.70 0.14
C MET A 1 -7.48 -1.02 1.56
N LEU A 2 -7.61 -2.31 1.89
CA LEU A 2 -8.01 -2.79 3.22
C LEU A 2 -6.93 -3.74 3.75
N ALA A 3 -6.70 -3.72 5.06
CA ALA A 3 -5.96 -4.76 5.76
C ALA A 3 -6.81 -5.37 6.86
N PHE A 4 -6.70 -6.68 6.99
CA PHE A 4 -7.39 -7.46 8.00
C PHE A 4 -6.35 -8.13 8.91
N ASP A 5 -6.72 -8.32 10.17
CA ASP A 5 -5.94 -9.11 11.11
C ASP A 5 -6.14 -10.62 10.87
N ARG A 6 -5.61 -11.46 11.77
CA ARG A 6 -5.68 -12.93 11.63
C ARG A 6 -7.03 -13.54 12.02
N VAL A 7 -7.96 -12.73 12.52
CA VAL A 7 -9.28 -13.15 13.03
C VAL A 7 -10.41 -12.39 12.32
N ASP A 8 -10.16 -11.98 11.07
CA ASP A 8 -11.10 -11.28 10.18
C ASP A 8 -11.50 -9.87 10.64
N GLY A 9 -10.78 -9.27 11.59
CA GLY A 9 -10.96 -7.88 12.02
C GLY A 9 -10.35 -6.90 11.01
N LEU A 10 -11.06 -5.83 10.67
CA LEU A 10 -10.49 -4.73 9.87
C LEU A 10 -9.42 -4.00 10.67
N ALA A 11 -8.16 -4.12 10.27
CA ALA A 11 -7.03 -3.45 10.91
C ALA A 11 -6.93 -1.99 10.45
N TRP A 12 -6.96 -1.76 9.14
CA TRP A 12 -6.98 -0.41 8.59
C TRP A 12 -7.60 -0.35 7.19
N LYS A 13 -8.03 0.85 6.82
CA LYS A 13 -8.56 1.19 5.50
C LYS A 13 -7.90 2.47 5.01
N GLN A 14 -7.44 2.46 3.77
CA GLN A 14 -7.03 3.65 3.04
C GLN A 14 -8.06 3.94 1.94
N SER A 15 -8.77 5.06 2.09
CA SER A 15 -9.51 5.72 1.01
C SER A 15 -8.50 6.45 0.14
N ASP A 16 -8.63 6.37 -1.18
CA ASP A 16 -7.80 7.11 -2.16
C ASP A 16 -6.48 6.44 -2.57
N LEU A 17 -6.39 5.11 -2.46
CA LEU A 17 -5.40 4.33 -3.21
C LEU A 17 -6.02 3.91 -4.55
N GLY A 18 -6.00 4.80 -5.54
CA GLY A 18 -6.44 4.51 -6.92
C GLY A 18 -5.42 3.65 -7.65
N ILE A 19 -5.32 2.38 -7.26
CA ILE A 19 -4.39 1.42 -7.84
C ILE A 19 -5.20 0.27 -8.46
N ASP A 20 -5.06 0.09 -9.77
CA ASP A 20 -5.78 -0.96 -10.52
C ASP A 20 -5.10 -2.32 -10.40
N GLY A 21 -3.78 -2.34 -10.22
CA GLY A 21 -2.98 -3.53 -9.98
C GLY A 21 -1.85 -3.27 -8.99
N VAL A 22 -1.57 -4.23 -8.11
CA VAL A 22 -0.50 -4.12 -7.09
C VAL A 22 0.49 -5.26 -7.25
N VAL A 23 1.79 -4.94 -7.32
CA VAL A 23 2.89 -5.89 -7.18
C VAL A 23 3.59 -5.60 -5.86
N LEU A 24 3.66 -6.61 -4.98
CA LEU A 24 4.42 -6.50 -3.73
C LEU A 24 5.84 -7.04 -3.94
N HIS A 25 6.84 -6.24 -3.60
CA HIS A 25 8.24 -6.67 -3.59
C HIS A 25 8.66 -7.15 -2.21
N ARG A 26 8.14 -6.49 -1.16
CA ARG A 26 8.43 -6.85 0.23
C ARG A 26 7.21 -6.58 1.11
N ALA A 27 6.85 -7.55 1.93
CA ALA A 27 5.89 -7.37 3.02
C ALA A 27 6.52 -7.89 4.31
N GLY A 28 6.78 -7.01 5.26
CA GLY A 28 7.42 -7.35 6.52
C GLY A 28 6.95 -6.46 7.67
N MET A 29 7.52 -6.70 8.84
CA MET A 29 7.17 -5.94 10.04
C MET A 29 7.55 -4.47 9.87
N GLY A 30 6.56 -3.58 9.98
CA GLY A 30 6.71 -2.13 9.92
C GLY A 30 6.68 -1.54 8.51
N ARG A 31 6.84 -2.34 7.44
CA ARG A 31 6.97 -1.81 6.07
C ARG A 31 6.50 -2.77 5.00
N ILE A 32 5.77 -2.21 4.03
CA ILE A 32 5.35 -2.86 2.79
C ILE A 32 5.86 -2.01 1.63
N ASP A 33 6.56 -2.64 0.68
CA ASP A 33 7.08 -2.01 -0.53
C ASP A 33 6.51 -2.72 -1.77
N GLY A 34 6.11 -1.92 -2.75
CA GLY A 34 5.52 -2.44 -3.98
C GLY A 34 5.43 -1.39 -5.06
N GLU A 35 4.81 -1.78 -6.16
CA GLU A 35 4.44 -0.91 -7.26
C GLU A 35 2.94 -1.03 -7.50
N GLY A 36 2.29 0.10 -7.76
CA GLY A 36 0.89 0.19 -8.11
C GLY A 36 0.72 0.68 -9.54
N ASP A 37 -0.08 -0.02 -10.33
CA ASP A 37 -0.51 0.49 -11.63
C ASP A 37 -1.46 1.65 -11.40
N GLN A 38 -1.01 2.84 -11.78
CA GLN A 38 -1.84 4.02 -11.83
C GLN A 38 -2.38 4.13 -13.25
N ASP A 39 -3.68 3.90 -13.39
CA ASP A 39 -4.43 3.99 -14.65
C ASP A 39 -4.00 5.25 -15.44
N PRO A 40 -3.80 5.18 -16.78
CA PRO A 40 -3.08 6.20 -17.51
C PRO A 40 -3.62 7.64 -17.37
N PRO A 41 -2.71 8.63 -17.43
CA PRO A 41 -1.29 8.48 -17.77
C PRO A 41 -0.39 8.40 -16.51
N GLY A 42 0.07 7.20 -16.12
CA GLY A 42 0.92 7.05 -14.93
C GLY A 42 1.75 5.76 -14.88
N GLY A 43 1.18 4.63 -15.30
CA GLY A 43 1.87 3.32 -15.28
C GLY A 43 2.20 2.87 -13.85
N TRP A 44 3.12 1.91 -13.73
CA TRP A 44 3.53 1.37 -12.43
C TRP A 44 4.40 2.36 -11.66
N GLN A 45 3.92 2.79 -10.49
CA GLN A 45 4.62 3.73 -9.61
C GLN A 45 4.96 3.05 -8.28
N PRO A 46 6.17 3.27 -7.73
CA PRO A 46 6.56 2.70 -6.46
C PRO A 46 5.77 3.32 -5.31
N PHE A 47 5.47 2.51 -4.29
CA PHE A 47 4.93 2.96 -3.03
C PHE A 47 5.61 2.26 -1.84
N SER A 48 5.57 2.93 -0.70
CA SER A 48 5.93 2.37 0.59
C SER A 48 4.85 2.70 1.62
N LEU A 49 4.45 1.71 2.40
CA LEU A 49 3.44 1.85 3.45
C LEU A 49 3.95 1.33 4.78
N GLN A 50 3.51 1.96 5.87
CA GLN A 50 3.64 1.38 7.20
C GLN A 50 2.66 0.20 7.33
N SER A 51 3.15 -0.96 7.77
CA SER A 51 2.33 -2.19 7.78
C SER A 51 1.17 -2.17 8.79
N ASP A 52 1.36 -1.42 9.87
CA ASP A 52 0.44 -1.32 11.01
C ASP A 52 -0.68 -0.29 10.81
N THR A 53 -0.40 0.80 10.08
CA THR A 53 -1.35 1.89 9.87
C THR A 53 -1.85 2.00 8.43
N GLY A 54 -1.12 1.46 7.45
CA GLY A 54 -1.40 1.64 6.02
C GLY A 54 -1.09 3.04 5.49
N PHE A 55 -0.44 3.90 6.30
CA PHE A 55 -0.03 5.23 5.84
C PHE A 55 1.18 5.17 4.91
N THR A 56 1.14 6.01 3.88
CA THR A 56 2.26 6.18 2.96
C THR A 56 3.47 6.70 3.71
N ILE A 57 4.61 6.05 3.49
CA ILE A 57 5.90 6.57 3.93
C ILE A 57 6.32 7.59 2.87
N GLY A 58 6.20 8.88 3.19
CA GLY A 58 6.65 9.94 2.30
C GLY A 58 8.17 9.92 2.12
N ASN A 59 8.65 10.20 0.91
CA ASN A 59 10.01 10.67 0.73
C ASN A 59 10.03 12.12 1.18
N ASP A 60 10.42 12.40 2.42
CA ASP A 60 10.84 13.75 2.82
C ASP A 60 12.06 14.12 1.95
N THR A 61 11.84 14.85 0.86
CA THR A 61 12.86 15.61 0.13
C THR A 61 13.15 16.93 0.84
#